data_AF-A0A356PFP7-F1
#
_entry.id   AF-A0A356PFP7-F1
#
_cell.length_a   1.000
_cell.length_b   1.000
_cell.length_c   1.000
_cell.angle_alpha   90.00
_cell.angle_beta   90.00
_cell.angle_gamma   90.00
#
_symmetry.space_group_name_H-M   'P 1'
#
loop_
_entity.id
_entity.type
_entity.pdbx_description
1 polymer ?
#
loop_
_entity_poly.entity_id
_entity_poly.type
_entity_poly.pdbx_seq_one_letter_code
_entity_poly.pdbx_strand_id
1 'polypeptide(L)'
;MKKVIVFVIDSLHPVVLGRILSEGNAPALRFLAKQGIYFDRVISSFPTMTPVAMSSMITGTWSDRHGVPGFIWYNKEIGEIVDYGATWQSIVKIGPEKVLRNLLIKLNEEHLNPQTPTLYERLEARGYTTGNVNFMIHRAINPYRAKPPFLLALATRFRLTQADVSGPSHLTLGQLVHPPFSGLSKAYPRGAFHRYGFNDSFSGKIAAQIVREGNQPDLMVVYFPDNDKYSHQHGPLRSGPSIEHVDSQVAAVLNEYGSWEKALEENVFIVTGDHAQSTVGLGNEYLINLDRVLKSFKRLKATEEASEDKDQEIAICPNERMAFIYILQRTKEILDDVVGVLCKDTRHAQIAWKVSENLYCVLQGGTEKQLLFSRVGPYQDVYGQSWSCEGDLSVVDAQITGEKTIEFGKFPDALTRLISALEARDGSRVVVSAASGYE
;
A
#
# COMPACT_ATOMS: atom_id res chain seq x y z
N MET A 1 -4.39 22.90 22.42
CA MET A 1 -4.97 21.77 21.66
C MET A 1 -3.83 20.80 21.39
N LYS A 2 -4.03 19.48 21.54
CA LYS A 2 -2.97 18.51 21.25
C LYS A 2 -2.73 18.42 19.74
N LYS A 3 -1.48 18.24 19.33
CA LYS A 3 -1.10 17.92 17.94
C LYS A 3 -1.15 16.40 17.71
N VAL A 4 -1.04 15.95 16.47
CA VAL A 4 -1.11 14.53 16.11
C VAL A 4 0.18 14.09 15.40
N ILE A 5 0.80 13.02 15.87
CA ILE A 5 1.93 12.37 15.18
C ILE A 5 1.54 10.94 14.83
N VAL A 6 1.61 10.61 13.55
CA VAL A 6 1.33 9.26 13.03
C VAL A 6 2.64 8.60 12.62
N PHE A 7 3.02 7.55 13.32
CA PHE A 7 4.14 6.68 12.98
C PHE A 7 3.64 5.51 12.14
N VAL A 8 4.13 5.42 10.90
CA VAL A 8 3.80 4.33 9.98
C VAL A 8 5.03 3.44 9.82
N ILE A 9 4.94 2.20 10.29
CA ILE A 9 6.01 1.21 10.21
C ILE A 9 5.68 0.25 9.08
N ASP A 10 6.48 0.22 8.02
CA ASP A 10 6.22 -0.65 6.88
C ASP A 10 6.20 -2.13 7.29
N SER A 11 5.27 -2.93 6.78
CA SER A 11 5.20 -4.38 7.02
C SER A 11 5.15 -4.78 8.50
N LEU A 12 4.48 -3.97 9.33
CA LEU A 12 4.38 -4.17 10.78
C LEU A 12 3.56 -5.44 11.11
N HIS A 13 4.26 -6.56 11.32
CA HIS A 13 3.62 -7.83 11.59
C HIS A 13 3.06 -7.90 13.03
N PRO A 14 1.74 -8.14 13.24
CA PRO A 14 1.11 -8.05 14.55
C PRO A 14 1.66 -9.06 15.57
N VAL A 15 1.94 -10.30 15.14
CA VAL A 15 2.56 -11.33 16.00
C VAL A 15 3.95 -10.91 16.49
N VAL A 16 4.77 -10.29 15.62
CA VAL A 16 6.12 -9.86 15.98
C VAL A 16 6.05 -8.66 16.91
N LEU A 17 5.17 -7.69 16.62
CA LEU A 17 4.91 -6.55 17.51
C LEU A 17 4.48 -7.02 18.90
N GLY A 18 3.50 -7.94 18.99
CA GLY A 18 3.05 -8.49 20.27
C GLY A 18 4.20 -9.14 21.06
N ARG A 19 5.05 -9.92 20.38
CA ARG A 19 6.23 -10.54 20.99
C ARG A 19 7.20 -9.50 21.57
N ILE A 20 7.69 -8.55 20.76
CA ILE A 20 8.70 -7.57 21.22
C ILE A 20 8.17 -6.64 22.33
N LEU A 21 6.86 -6.33 22.31
CA LEU A 21 6.21 -5.56 23.38
C LEU A 21 6.17 -6.34 24.70
N SER A 22 5.90 -7.66 24.62
CA SER A 22 5.86 -8.54 25.79
C SER A 22 7.25 -8.78 26.40
N GLU A 23 8.27 -8.94 25.55
CA GLU A 23 9.68 -9.12 25.94
C GLU A 23 10.30 -7.82 26.47
N GLY A 24 9.74 -6.66 26.10
CA GLY A 24 10.23 -5.35 26.53
C GLY A 24 11.35 -4.78 25.66
N ASN A 25 11.57 -5.34 24.47
CA ASN A 25 12.60 -4.88 23.52
C ASN A 25 12.20 -3.60 22.77
N ALA A 26 10.92 -3.23 22.81
CA ALA A 26 10.39 -2.00 22.22
C ALA A 26 9.79 -1.07 23.30
N PRO A 27 10.63 -0.43 24.13
CA PRO A 27 10.16 0.36 25.28
C PRO A 27 9.28 1.56 24.92
N ALA A 28 9.54 2.27 23.82
CA ALA A 28 8.74 3.44 23.45
C ALA A 28 7.34 3.04 22.95
N LEU A 29 7.26 2.05 22.07
CA LEU A 29 6.00 1.47 21.59
C LEU A 29 5.23 0.83 22.74
N ARG A 30 5.92 0.16 23.68
CA ARG A 30 5.30 -0.41 24.89
C ARG A 30 4.75 0.66 25.81
N PHE A 31 5.44 1.78 25.97
CA PHE A 31 4.93 2.92 26.72
C PHE A 31 3.65 3.47 26.09
N LEU A 32 3.67 3.73 24.77
CA LEU A 32 2.49 4.22 24.04
C LEU A 32 1.30 3.25 24.14
N ALA A 33 1.54 1.94 23.97
CA ALA A 33 0.51 0.92 24.07
C ALA A 33 -0.10 0.82 25.49
N LYS A 34 0.72 0.99 26.54
CA LYS A 34 0.26 0.95 27.94
C LYS A 34 -0.54 2.19 28.35
N GLN A 35 -0.22 3.36 27.80
CA GLN A 35 -0.88 4.63 28.10
C GLN A 35 -2.03 4.95 27.13
N GLY A 36 -2.21 4.14 26.08
CA GLY A 36 -3.20 4.34 25.04
C GLY A 36 -4.11 3.13 24.85
N ILE A 37 -4.57 2.96 23.61
CA ILE A 37 -5.39 1.83 23.19
C ILE A 37 -4.60 1.02 22.16
N TYR A 38 -4.52 -0.28 22.36
CA TYR A 38 -3.87 -1.21 21.46
C TYR A 38 -4.92 -2.04 20.71
N PHE A 39 -4.91 -1.96 19.38
CA PHE A 39 -5.74 -2.78 18.50
C PHE A 39 -4.87 -3.83 17.82
N ASP A 40 -5.14 -5.10 18.11
CA ASP A 40 -4.39 -6.24 17.56
C ASP A 40 -4.93 -6.73 16.20
N ARG A 41 -6.10 -6.22 15.80
CA ARG A 41 -6.82 -6.57 14.57
C ARG A 41 -7.20 -5.31 13.80
N VAL A 42 -6.27 -4.85 12.98
CA VAL A 42 -6.48 -3.78 12.00
C VAL A 42 -6.37 -4.39 10.60
N ILE A 43 -7.31 -4.02 9.72
CA ILE A 43 -7.43 -4.61 8.38
C ILE A 43 -6.84 -3.62 7.37
N SER A 44 -5.88 -4.09 6.59
CA SER A 44 -5.30 -3.33 5.48
C SER A 44 -6.17 -3.41 4.22
N SER A 45 -5.88 -2.56 3.24
CA SER A 45 -6.50 -2.57 1.92
C SER A 45 -6.25 -3.88 1.15
N PHE A 46 -6.87 -4.01 -0.02
CA PHE A 46 -6.63 -5.13 -0.93
C PHE A 46 -6.38 -4.60 -2.35
N PRO A 47 -5.27 -4.97 -3.00
CA PRO A 47 -4.18 -5.80 -2.47
C PRO A 47 -3.43 -5.12 -1.32
N THR A 48 -2.80 -5.91 -0.46
CA THR A 48 -2.03 -5.41 0.69
C THR A 48 -0.67 -4.89 0.23
N MET A 49 -0.68 -3.81 -0.54
CA MET A 49 0.50 -3.17 -1.10
C MET A 49 0.63 -1.74 -0.56
N THR A 50 1.86 -1.31 -0.28
CA THR A 50 2.19 0.02 0.25
C THR A 50 1.47 1.19 -0.43
N PRO A 51 1.50 1.39 -1.77
CA PRO A 51 0.83 2.53 -2.41
C PRO A 51 -0.69 2.51 -2.23
N VAL A 52 -1.30 1.32 -2.13
CA VAL A 52 -2.74 1.16 -1.91
C VAL A 52 -3.07 1.50 -0.47
N ALA A 53 -2.42 0.83 0.49
CA ALA A 53 -2.64 1.03 1.91
C ALA A 53 -2.37 2.48 2.33
N MET A 54 -1.27 3.08 1.88
CA MET A 54 -0.95 4.48 2.19
C MET A 54 -1.95 5.47 1.60
N SER A 55 -2.44 5.22 0.37
CA SER A 55 -3.51 6.02 -0.21
C SER A 55 -4.79 5.91 0.62
N SER A 56 -5.14 4.70 1.08
CA SER A 56 -6.29 4.50 1.96
C SER A 56 -6.13 5.22 3.30
N MET A 57 -4.94 5.16 3.91
CA MET A 57 -4.65 5.84 5.19
C MET A 57 -4.83 7.35 5.10
N ILE A 58 -4.32 7.99 4.03
CA ILE A 58 -4.36 9.45 3.93
C ILE A 58 -5.66 9.97 3.33
N THR A 59 -6.42 9.17 2.58
CA THR A 59 -7.72 9.61 2.04
C THR A 59 -8.91 9.19 2.90
N GLY A 60 -8.74 8.19 3.77
CA GLY A 60 -9.83 7.57 4.52
C GLY A 60 -10.82 6.80 3.63
N THR A 61 -10.36 6.32 2.47
CA THR A 61 -11.18 5.60 1.50
C THR A 61 -10.48 4.36 0.96
N TRP A 62 -11.21 3.48 0.28
CA TRP A 62 -10.67 2.31 -0.39
C TRP A 62 -10.27 2.61 -1.85
N SER A 63 -9.66 1.63 -2.52
CA SER A 63 -9.07 1.80 -3.86
C SER A 63 -10.08 2.11 -4.97
N ASP A 64 -11.34 1.70 -4.83
CA ASP A 64 -12.47 2.11 -5.68
C ASP A 64 -12.74 3.62 -5.64
N ARG A 65 -12.27 4.32 -4.61
CA ARG A 65 -12.42 5.78 -4.49
C ARG A 65 -11.11 6.51 -4.76
N HIS A 66 -10.02 6.16 -4.07
CA HIS A 66 -8.75 6.86 -4.26
C HIS A 66 -8.03 6.49 -5.56
N GLY A 67 -8.42 5.42 -6.25
CA GLY A 67 -7.97 5.11 -7.61
C GLY A 67 -6.56 4.52 -7.72
N VAL A 68 -5.92 4.12 -6.62
CA VAL A 68 -4.59 3.48 -6.64
C VAL A 68 -4.77 1.98 -6.42
N PRO A 69 -4.71 1.15 -7.48
CA PRO A 69 -5.09 -0.27 -7.39
C PRO A 69 -3.96 -1.17 -6.87
N GLY A 70 -2.69 -0.79 -7.04
CA GLY A 70 -1.54 -1.64 -6.75
C GLY A 70 -0.22 -0.96 -7.09
N PHE A 71 0.89 -1.69 -6.90
CA PHE A 71 2.21 -1.30 -7.41
C PHE A 71 2.30 -1.41 -8.92
N ILE A 72 1.70 -2.46 -9.49
CA ILE A 72 1.62 -2.70 -10.93
C ILE A 72 0.16 -2.76 -11.34
N TRP A 73 -0.22 -1.98 -12.34
CA TRP A 73 -1.58 -1.96 -12.87
C TRP A 73 -1.63 -1.44 -14.30
N TYR A 74 -2.71 -1.73 -15.02
CA TYR A 74 -2.90 -1.26 -16.39
C TYR A 74 -3.73 0.03 -16.40
N ASN A 75 -3.18 1.09 -16.99
CA ASN A 75 -3.89 2.34 -17.22
C ASN A 75 -4.53 2.34 -18.60
N LYS A 76 -5.85 2.15 -18.63
CA LYS A 76 -6.65 2.11 -19.87
C LYS A 76 -6.61 3.42 -20.65
N GLU A 77 -6.52 4.57 -19.98
CA GLU A 77 -6.56 5.89 -20.64
C GLU A 77 -5.37 6.11 -21.56
N ILE A 78 -4.19 5.63 -21.15
CA ILE A 78 -2.94 5.76 -21.91
C ILE A 78 -2.49 4.44 -22.53
N GLY A 79 -3.22 3.36 -22.35
CA GLY A 79 -2.89 2.05 -22.91
C GLY A 79 -1.64 1.38 -22.31
N GLU A 80 -1.13 1.81 -21.16
CA GLU A 80 0.16 1.31 -20.64
C GLU A 80 0.05 0.62 -19.28
N ILE A 81 1.01 -0.28 -18.99
CA ILE A 81 1.24 -0.78 -17.62
C ILE A 81 2.01 0.28 -16.84
N VAL A 82 1.43 0.71 -15.72
CA VAL A 82 2.05 1.56 -14.70
C VAL A 82 2.73 0.66 -13.67
N ASP A 83 3.96 0.99 -13.34
CA ASP A 83 4.75 0.36 -12.28
C ASP A 83 5.41 1.44 -11.43
N TYR A 84 5.26 1.35 -10.11
CA TYR A 84 5.86 2.26 -9.12
C TYR A 84 7.21 1.78 -8.57
N GLY A 85 7.79 0.73 -9.17
CA GLY A 85 9.08 0.15 -8.82
C GLY A 85 8.97 -1.13 -8.02
N ALA A 86 8.00 -1.99 -8.35
CA ALA A 86 7.73 -3.24 -7.63
C ALA A 86 8.96 -4.14 -7.50
N THR A 87 9.78 -4.24 -8.56
CA THR A 87 10.99 -5.06 -8.57
C THR A 87 12.15 -4.37 -9.29
N TRP A 88 13.38 -4.72 -8.91
CA TRP A 88 14.57 -4.25 -9.61
C TRP A 88 14.56 -4.63 -11.10
N GLN A 89 14.10 -5.84 -11.44
CA GLN A 89 13.97 -6.29 -12.83
C GLN A 89 13.00 -5.39 -13.60
N SER A 90 11.90 -4.95 -12.98
CA SER A 90 10.96 -4.05 -13.62
C SER A 90 11.56 -2.66 -13.87
N ILE A 91 12.29 -2.13 -12.89
CA ILE A 91 13.01 -0.85 -13.03
C ILE A 91 13.96 -0.86 -14.24
N VAL A 92 14.70 -1.96 -14.42
CA VAL A 92 15.61 -2.11 -15.57
C VAL A 92 14.84 -2.24 -16.89
N LYS A 93 13.74 -2.99 -16.92
CA LYS A 93 12.94 -3.24 -18.14
C LYS A 93 12.17 -2.01 -18.62
N ILE A 94 11.42 -1.38 -17.71
CA ILE A 94 10.56 -0.22 -18.02
C ILE A 94 11.39 1.06 -18.13
N GLY A 95 12.49 1.13 -17.38
CA GLY A 95 13.40 2.25 -17.33
C GLY A 95 13.25 3.07 -16.04
N PRO A 96 14.36 3.40 -15.35
CA PRO A 96 14.34 4.07 -14.06
C PRO A 96 13.70 5.46 -14.10
N GLU A 97 13.79 6.17 -15.23
CA GLU A 97 13.11 7.45 -15.41
C GLU A 97 11.59 7.32 -15.31
N LYS A 98 10.99 6.39 -16.06
CA LYS A 98 9.53 6.20 -16.09
C LYS A 98 9.01 5.75 -14.74
N VAL A 99 9.70 4.78 -14.10
CA VAL A 99 9.34 4.31 -12.75
C VAL A 99 9.42 5.44 -11.73
N LEU A 100 10.52 6.20 -11.70
CA LEU A 100 10.69 7.27 -10.73
C LEU A 100 9.69 8.43 -10.97
N ARG A 101 9.39 8.75 -12.23
CA ARG A 101 8.34 9.70 -12.59
C ARG A 101 6.97 9.22 -12.12
N ASN A 102 6.66 7.94 -12.33
CA ASN A 102 5.40 7.34 -11.88
C ASN A 102 5.26 7.42 -10.36
N LEU A 103 6.31 7.06 -9.62
CA LEU A 103 6.31 7.03 -8.16
C LEU A 103 6.30 8.43 -7.52
N LEU A 104 7.19 9.33 -7.95
CA LEU A 104 7.36 10.64 -7.31
C LEU A 104 6.35 11.69 -7.75
N ILE A 105 5.89 11.63 -9.00
CA ILE A 105 5.04 12.67 -9.59
C ILE A 105 3.66 12.10 -9.85
N LYS A 106 3.55 11.17 -10.81
CA LYS A 106 2.23 10.76 -11.30
C LYS A 106 1.37 10.12 -10.23
N LEU A 107 1.95 9.36 -9.30
CA LEU A 107 1.20 8.75 -8.20
C LEU A 107 0.37 9.78 -7.44
N ASN A 108 0.96 10.93 -7.11
CA ASN A 108 0.31 11.98 -6.34
C ASN A 108 -0.52 12.92 -7.22
N GLU A 109 0.02 13.33 -8.37
CA GLU A 109 -0.57 14.39 -9.20
C GLU A 109 -1.63 13.87 -10.21
N GLU A 110 -1.53 12.62 -10.66
CA GLU A 110 -2.37 12.07 -11.75
C GLU A 110 -3.16 10.82 -11.33
N HIS A 111 -2.51 9.87 -10.67
CA HIS A 111 -3.07 8.55 -10.40
C HIS A 111 -3.95 8.54 -9.15
N LEU A 112 -3.55 9.20 -8.08
CA LEU A 112 -4.43 9.39 -6.94
C LEU A 112 -5.63 10.24 -7.38
N ASN A 113 -6.84 9.74 -7.19
CA ASN A 113 -8.06 10.40 -7.68
C ASN A 113 -8.14 11.87 -7.19
N PRO A 114 -8.16 12.87 -8.09
CA PRO A 114 -8.24 14.29 -7.71
C PRO A 114 -9.52 14.67 -6.94
N GLN A 115 -10.61 13.92 -7.14
CA GLN A 115 -11.87 14.14 -6.41
C GLN A 115 -11.86 13.52 -5.00
N THR A 116 -10.85 12.73 -4.66
CA THR A 116 -10.67 12.17 -3.32
C THR A 116 -9.56 12.93 -2.59
N PRO A 117 -9.90 13.98 -1.81
CA PRO A 117 -8.89 14.80 -1.15
C PRO A 117 -8.12 14.02 -0.08
N THR A 118 -6.83 14.30 0.04
CA THR A 118 -6.00 13.78 1.13
C THR A 118 -6.36 14.47 2.45
N LEU A 119 -5.96 13.84 3.55
CA LEU A 119 -6.08 14.41 4.89
C LEU A 119 -5.28 15.71 5.01
N TYR A 120 -4.15 15.81 4.31
CA TYR A 120 -3.37 17.04 4.22
C TYR A 120 -4.20 18.18 3.61
N GLU A 121 -4.78 17.95 2.43
CA GLU A 121 -5.63 18.93 1.73
C GLU A 121 -6.81 19.36 2.60
N ARG A 122 -7.49 18.41 3.25
CA ARG A 122 -8.65 18.69 4.11
C ARG A 122 -8.31 19.50 5.36
N LEU A 123 -7.16 19.23 5.98
CA LEU A 123 -6.73 19.92 7.20
C LEU A 123 -6.17 21.31 6.89
N GLU A 124 -5.37 21.45 5.84
CA GLU A 124 -4.80 22.74 5.44
C GLU A 124 -5.88 23.71 4.94
N ALA A 125 -6.92 23.20 4.25
CA ALA A 125 -8.09 24.01 3.89
C ALA A 125 -8.86 24.56 5.10
N ARG A 126 -8.65 23.99 6.30
CA ARG A 126 -9.23 24.44 7.57
C ARG A 126 -8.24 25.22 8.45
N GLY A 127 -7.06 25.54 7.91
CA GLY A 127 -6.04 26.33 8.61
C GLY A 127 -5.14 25.54 9.55
N TYR A 128 -5.18 24.20 9.54
CA TYR A 128 -4.22 23.37 10.27
C TYR A 128 -2.96 23.16 9.45
N THR A 129 -1.81 23.15 10.11
CA THR A 129 -0.52 22.81 9.49
C THR A 129 -0.36 21.29 9.42
N THR A 130 0.16 20.78 8.29
CA THR A 130 0.42 19.35 8.14
C THR A 130 1.85 19.07 7.67
N GLY A 131 2.35 17.87 7.98
CA GLY A 131 3.67 17.44 7.58
C GLY A 131 3.76 15.96 7.20
N ASN A 132 4.69 15.68 6.29
CA ASN A 132 4.99 14.36 5.77
C ASN A 132 6.51 14.15 5.78
N VAL A 133 6.96 13.08 6.42
CA VAL A 133 8.34 12.61 6.41
C VAL A 133 8.39 11.24 5.75
N ASN A 134 8.90 11.22 4.51
CA ASN A 134 9.12 10.05 3.65
C ASN A 134 7.87 9.25 3.25
N PHE A 135 6.67 9.63 3.69
CA PHE A 135 5.45 8.89 3.37
C PHE A 135 5.07 9.11 1.90
N MET A 136 4.83 8.02 1.16
CA MET A 136 4.79 8.00 -0.30
C MET A 136 3.70 8.88 -0.90
N ILE A 137 2.54 8.96 -0.25
CA ILE A 137 1.43 9.80 -0.67
C ILE A 137 1.57 11.16 0.00
N HIS A 138 2.01 12.16 -0.75
CA HIS A 138 2.33 13.48 -0.25
C HIS A 138 1.44 14.59 -0.84
N ARG A 139 0.49 14.29 -1.75
CA ARG A 139 -0.35 15.33 -2.38
C ARG A 139 -0.98 16.28 -1.35
N ALA A 140 -0.68 17.57 -1.48
CA ALA A 140 -1.37 18.69 -0.87
C ALA A 140 -1.15 19.97 -1.70
N ILE A 141 -1.48 21.15 -1.19
CA ILE A 141 -1.54 22.37 -2.02
C ILE A 141 -0.19 23.07 -2.25
N ASN A 142 0.85 22.73 -1.49
CA ASN A 142 2.11 23.48 -1.51
C ASN A 142 3.07 22.92 -2.57
N PRO A 143 3.59 23.74 -3.49
CA PRO A 143 4.53 23.28 -4.50
C PRO A 143 5.95 23.13 -3.94
N TYR A 144 6.62 22.03 -4.31
CA TYR A 144 8.02 21.76 -4.00
C TYR A 144 8.78 21.40 -5.27
N ARG A 145 10.07 21.77 -5.30
CA ARG A 145 11.00 21.31 -6.33
C ARG A 145 11.87 20.19 -5.79
N ALA A 146 11.58 18.96 -6.22
CA ALA A 146 12.40 17.81 -5.92
C ALA A 146 13.75 17.94 -6.65
N LYS A 147 14.84 17.77 -5.90
CA LYS A 147 16.22 17.83 -6.40
C LYS A 147 16.88 16.45 -6.27
N PRO A 148 16.78 15.59 -7.30
CA PRO A 148 17.44 14.30 -7.27
C PRO A 148 18.96 14.44 -7.07
N PRO A 149 19.56 13.68 -6.14
CA PRO A 149 21.01 13.53 -6.03
C PRO A 149 21.64 13.15 -7.38
N PHE A 150 22.89 13.54 -7.60
CA PHE A 150 23.57 13.40 -8.90
C PHE A 150 23.45 12.01 -9.53
N LEU A 151 23.61 10.93 -8.76
CA LEU A 151 23.48 9.56 -9.26
C LEU A 151 22.05 9.22 -9.74
N LEU A 152 21.03 9.69 -9.03
CA LEU A 152 19.62 9.53 -9.45
C LEU A 152 19.30 10.42 -10.66
N ALA A 153 19.83 11.64 -10.69
CA ALA A 153 19.73 12.52 -11.85
C ALA A 153 20.35 11.86 -13.08
N LEU A 154 21.54 11.26 -12.95
CA LEU A 154 22.21 10.53 -14.03
C LEU A 154 21.39 9.31 -14.50
N ALA A 155 20.87 8.50 -13.56
CA ALA A 155 20.02 7.34 -13.88
C ALA A 155 18.76 7.72 -14.67
N THR A 156 18.27 8.94 -14.46
CA THR A 156 17.08 9.50 -15.14
C THR A 156 17.45 10.38 -16.34
N ARG A 157 18.71 10.34 -16.78
CA ARG A 157 19.25 11.16 -17.88
C ARG A 157 18.96 12.66 -17.70
N PHE A 158 18.96 13.11 -16.44
CA PHE A 158 18.66 14.47 -15.99
C PHE A 158 17.25 14.96 -16.35
N ARG A 159 16.33 14.09 -16.76
CA ARG A 159 14.95 14.48 -17.13
C ARG A 159 14.03 14.73 -15.93
N LEU A 160 14.49 14.40 -14.73
CA LEU A 160 13.81 14.66 -13.46
C LEU A 160 14.54 15.68 -12.59
N THR A 161 15.54 16.39 -13.13
CA THR A 161 16.15 17.50 -12.39
C THR A 161 15.13 18.62 -12.23
N GLN A 162 14.73 18.92 -10.99
CA GLN A 162 13.69 19.90 -10.65
C GLN A 162 12.27 19.45 -11.02
N ALA A 163 11.92 18.21 -10.71
CA ALA A 163 10.53 17.77 -10.76
C ALA A 163 9.68 18.59 -9.76
N ASP A 164 8.62 19.20 -10.27
CA ASP A 164 7.60 19.81 -9.41
C ASP A 164 6.74 18.71 -8.80
N VAL A 165 6.61 18.75 -7.48
CA VAL A 165 5.76 17.85 -6.69
C VAL A 165 4.93 18.68 -5.72
N SER A 166 3.73 18.24 -5.41
CA SER A 166 2.87 18.92 -4.43
C SER A 166 3.00 18.28 -3.05
N GLY A 167 2.82 19.04 -1.98
CA GLY A 167 3.13 18.61 -0.62
C GLY A 167 2.35 19.33 0.47
N PRO A 168 2.24 18.73 1.67
CA PRO A 168 1.83 19.48 2.86
C PRO A 168 2.86 20.57 3.20
N SER A 169 2.49 21.54 4.03
CA SER A 169 3.33 22.68 4.42
C SER A 169 4.73 22.29 4.94
N HIS A 170 4.88 21.09 5.49
CA HIS A 170 6.15 20.50 5.88
C HIS A 170 6.39 19.17 5.16
N LEU A 171 7.01 19.23 3.98
CA LEU A 171 7.39 18.02 3.22
C LEU A 171 8.88 17.68 3.36
N THR A 172 9.16 16.40 3.68
CA THR A 172 10.48 15.79 3.54
C THR A 172 10.38 14.50 2.72
N LEU A 173 11.13 14.40 1.63
CA LEU A 173 11.25 13.21 0.78
C LEU A 173 12.72 12.87 0.59
N GLY A 174 13.30 12.16 1.56
CA GLY A 174 14.71 11.83 1.60
C GLY A 174 15.58 13.05 1.27
N GLN A 175 16.49 12.90 0.32
CA GLN A 175 17.33 13.97 -0.22
C GLN A 175 16.65 14.80 -1.32
N LEU A 176 15.47 14.40 -1.80
CA LEU A 176 14.77 15.04 -2.91
C LEU A 176 14.15 16.36 -2.47
N VAL A 177 13.46 16.34 -1.34
CA VAL A 177 12.82 17.50 -0.71
C VAL A 177 13.23 17.51 0.76
N HIS A 178 13.78 18.63 1.21
CA HIS A 178 14.34 18.77 2.54
C HIS A 178 13.85 20.07 3.20
N PRO A 179 13.48 20.05 4.50
CA PRO A 179 13.11 21.27 5.21
C PRO A 179 14.31 22.21 5.37
N PRO A 180 14.09 23.53 5.37
CA PRO A 180 15.12 24.52 5.65
C PRO A 180 15.34 24.64 7.16
N PHE A 181 16.08 23.70 7.75
CA PHE A 181 16.42 23.76 9.17
C PHE A 181 17.46 24.84 9.49
N SER A 182 17.34 25.42 10.68
CA SER A 182 18.16 26.55 11.16
C SER A 182 19.62 26.19 11.46
N GLY A 183 19.98 24.90 11.44
CA GLY A 183 21.32 24.40 11.76
C GLY A 183 21.88 23.38 10.76
N LEU A 184 23.21 23.26 10.70
CA LEU A 184 23.94 22.25 9.92
C LEU A 184 23.70 20.84 10.50
N SER A 185 22.58 20.20 10.18
CA SER A 185 22.40 18.77 10.50
C SER A 185 23.13 17.87 9.50
N LYS A 186 24.46 17.84 9.61
CA LYS A 186 25.34 16.97 8.79
C LYS A 186 25.21 15.47 9.10
N ALA A 187 24.40 15.05 10.08
CA ALA A 187 24.45 13.72 10.69
C ALA A 187 23.25 12.79 10.37
N TYR A 188 22.59 12.98 9.22
CA TYR A 188 21.56 12.02 8.76
C TYR A 188 22.15 11.01 7.78
N PRO A 189 21.81 9.72 7.92
CA PRO A 189 22.23 8.70 6.96
C PRO A 189 21.60 9.01 5.60
N ARG A 190 22.44 9.43 4.66
CA ARG A 190 22.07 9.94 3.33
C ARG A 190 23.01 9.34 2.26
N GLY A 191 22.66 9.50 0.98
CA GLY A 191 23.41 8.94 -0.15
C GLY A 191 23.00 7.50 -0.49
N ALA A 192 23.65 6.91 -1.50
CA ALA A 192 23.22 5.65 -2.12
C ALA A 192 23.17 4.46 -1.13
N PHE A 193 24.14 4.35 -0.23
CA PHE A 193 24.17 3.31 0.81
C PHE A 193 23.06 3.44 1.85
N HIS A 194 22.42 4.61 1.94
CA HIS A 194 21.32 4.90 2.83
C HIS A 194 20.04 5.28 2.08
N ARG A 195 19.86 4.73 0.86
CA ARG A 195 18.66 4.92 0.02
C ARG A 195 18.31 6.41 -0.16
N TYR A 196 19.31 7.28 -0.24
CA TYR A 196 19.15 8.73 -0.36
C TYR A 196 18.21 9.35 0.70
N GLY A 197 18.18 8.79 1.92
CA GLY A 197 17.35 9.29 3.02
C GLY A 197 15.97 8.64 3.15
N PHE A 198 15.62 7.68 2.28
CA PHE A 198 14.43 6.84 2.46
C PHE A 198 14.76 5.64 3.36
N ASN A 199 15.00 5.91 4.65
CA ASN A 199 15.35 4.92 5.67
C ASN A 199 14.84 5.37 7.06
N ASP A 200 14.71 4.43 8.00
CA ASP A 200 14.07 4.67 9.30
C ASP A 200 14.80 5.72 10.13
N SER A 201 16.13 5.62 10.15
CA SER A 201 17.00 6.51 10.92
C SER A 201 16.91 7.96 10.44
N PHE A 202 16.75 8.16 9.14
CA PHE A 202 16.54 9.47 8.57
C PHE A 202 15.16 10.01 8.97
N SER A 203 14.10 9.22 8.81
CA SER A 203 12.73 9.64 9.17
C SER A 203 12.60 10.04 10.64
N GLY A 204 13.13 9.21 11.55
CA GLY A 204 13.11 9.48 12.99
C GLY A 204 13.87 10.75 13.37
N LYS A 205 15.09 10.91 12.84
CA LYS A 205 15.91 12.09 13.13
C LYS A 205 15.32 13.39 12.57
N ILE A 206 14.70 13.35 11.39
CA ILE A 206 13.99 14.50 10.83
C ILE A 206 12.79 14.87 11.71
N ALA A 207 11.97 13.89 12.09
CA ALA A 207 10.83 14.13 12.97
C ALA A 207 11.27 14.72 14.32
N ALA A 208 12.32 14.17 14.94
CA ALA A 208 12.87 14.70 16.19
C ALA A 208 13.41 16.13 16.01
N GLN A 209 14.09 16.43 14.89
CA GLN A 209 14.56 17.80 14.63
C GLN A 209 13.39 18.78 14.49
N ILE A 210 12.32 18.41 13.77
CA ILE A 210 11.12 19.24 13.62
C ILE A 210 10.52 19.60 14.98
N VAL A 211 10.41 18.63 15.89
CA VAL A 211 9.91 18.85 17.26
C VAL A 211 10.85 19.76 18.04
N ARG A 212 12.16 19.45 18.03
CA ARG A 212 13.19 20.21 18.77
C ARG A 212 13.22 21.69 18.41
N GLU A 213 13.07 22.01 17.12
CA GLU A 213 13.08 23.39 16.62
C GLU A 213 11.75 24.13 16.84
N GLY A 214 10.76 23.49 17.47
CA GLY A 214 9.44 24.09 17.72
C GLY A 214 8.56 24.21 16.47
N ASN A 215 8.94 23.55 15.38
CA ASN A 215 8.31 23.65 14.05
C ASN A 215 7.34 22.51 13.76
N GLN A 216 6.87 21.79 14.79
CA GLN A 216 5.98 20.66 14.60
C GLN A 216 4.62 21.09 14.02
N PRO A 217 4.14 20.47 12.93
CA PRO A 217 2.81 20.74 12.41
C PRO A 217 1.69 20.11 13.26
N ASP A 218 0.45 20.55 13.08
CA ASP A 218 -0.71 20.03 13.80
C ASP A 218 -0.96 18.54 13.52
N LEU A 219 -0.66 18.09 12.30
CA LEU A 219 -0.55 16.68 11.93
C LEU A 219 0.82 16.41 11.31
N MET A 220 1.58 15.45 11.84
CA MET A 220 2.82 14.96 11.23
C MET A 220 2.75 13.46 10.96
N VAL A 221 2.91 13.04 9.71
CA VAL A 221 3.04 11.62 9.33
C VAL A 221 4.51 11.30 9.11
N VAL A 222 5.02 10.27 9.80
CA VAL A 222 6.41 9.83 9.75
C VAL A 222 6.44 8.36 9.37
N TYR A 223 7.11 8.05 8.26
CA TYR A 223 7.16 6.70 7.71
C TYR A 223 8.53 6.05 7.86
N PHE A 224 8.53 4.79 8.29
CA PHE A 224 9.70 3.96 8.52
C PHE A 224 9.72 2.78 7.52
N PRO A 225 10.46 2.91 6.38
CA PRO A 225 10.41 1.98 5.25
C PRO A 225 11.29 0.73 5.34
N ASP A 226 12.20 0.60 6.32
CA ASP A 226 13.24 -0.44 6.21
C ASP A 226 12.75 -1.84 6.60
N ASN A 227 11.70 -1.93 7.42
CA ASN A 227 11.19 -3.20 7.94
C ASN A 227 10.64 -4.15 6.86
N ASP A 228 10.00 -3.64 5.81
CA ASP A 228 9.52 -4.45 4.67
C ASP A 228 10.65 -5.23 3.99
N LYS A 229 11.71 -4.52 3.60
CA LYS A 229 12.90 -5.13 3.00
C LYS A 229 13.57 -6.10 3.97
N TYR A 230 13.68 -5.74 5.24
CA TYR A 230 14.27 -6.62 6.25
C TYR A 230 13.48 -7.92 6.38
N SER A 231 12.15 -7.80 6.41
CA SER A 231 11.20 -8.90 6.52
C SER A 231 11.22 -9.81 5.28
N HIS A 232 11.34 -9.26 4.07
CA HIS A 232 11.55 -10.04 2.85
C HIS A 232 12.85 -10.86 2.88
N GLN A 233 13.92 -10.32 3.46
CA GLN A 233 15.24 -10.97 3.50
C GLN A 233 15.36 -12.04 4.59
N HIS A 234 14.73 -11.82 5.76
CA HIS A 234 14.91 -12.67 6.94
C HIS A 234 13.67 -13.52 7.26
N GLY A 235 12.54 -13.21 6.65
CA GLY A 235 11.23 -13.82 6.88
C GLY A 235 10.36 -13.02 7.84
N PRO A 236 9.02 -13.08 7.67
CA PRO A 236 8.05 -12.21 8.34
C PRO A 236 8.04 -12.29 9.87
N LEU A 237 8.33 -13.47 10.42
CA LEU A 237 8.33 -13.68 11.88
C LEU A 237 9.68 -13.36 12.55
N ARG A 238 10.69 -12.96 11.76
CA ARG A 238 12.05 -12.64 12.22
C ARG A 238 12.39 -11.15 12.10
N SER A 239 11.39 -10.31 11.81
CA SER A 239 11.51 -8.85 11.65
C SER A 239 11.69 -8.06 12.95
N GLY A 240 11.70 -8.72 14.12
CA GLY A 240 11.83 -8.10 15.45
C GLY A 240 12.95 -7.05 15.56
N PRO A 241 14.20 -7.37 15.18
CA PRO A 241 15.31 -6.42 15.25
C PRO A 241 15.10 -5.13 14.44
N SER A 242 14.39 -5.21 13.30
CA SER A 242 14.09 -4.02 12.50
C SER A 242 13.01 -3.15 13.17
N ILE A 243 12.01 -3.76 13.80
CA ILE A 243 10.97 -3.02 14.54
C ILE A 243 11.55 -2.42 15.83
N GLU A 244 12.46 -3.11 16.52
CA GLU A 244 13.21 -2.58 17.66
C GLU A 244 14.07 -1.36 17.25
N HIS A 245 14.65 -1.38 16.04
CA HIS A 245 15.33 -0.20 15.49
C HIS A 245 14.37 0.97 15.28
N VAL A 246 13.16 0.73 14.77
CA VAL A 246 12.12 1.77 14.66
C VAL A 246 11.68 2.30 16.02
N ASP A 247 11.54 1.44 17.04
CA ASP A 247 11.23 1.85 18.41
C ASP A 247 12.26 2.87 18.93
N SER A 248 13.55 2.67 18.65
CA SER A 248 14.60 3.64 19.01
C SER A 248 14.42 5.00 18.33
N GLN A 249 13.87 5.03 17.11
CA GLN A 249 13.57 6.26 16.39
C GLN A 249 12.33 6.95 16.95
N VAL A 250 11.30 6.20 17.33
CA VAL A 250 10.12 6.73 18.04
C VAL A 250 10.54 7.31 19.39
N ALA A 251 11.37 6.60 20.15
CA ALA A 251 11.93 7.08 21.42
C ALA A 251 12.68 8.41 21.23
N ALA A 252 13.47 8.55 20.17
CA ALA A 252 14.19 9.79 19.87
C ALA A 252 13.24 10.99 19.69
N VAL A 253 12.08 10.79 19.03
CA VAL A 253 11.06 11.85 18.91
C VAL A 253 10.42 12.17 20.26
N LEU A 254 10.05 11.16 21.05
CA LEU A 254 9.45 11.36 22.37
C LEU A 254 10.39 12.08 23.34
N ASN A 255 11.70 11.84 23.23
CA ASN A 255 12.71 12.48 24.09
C ASN A 255 12.81 14.00 23.89
N GLU A 256 12.39 14.54 22.73
CA GLU A 256 12.45 15.97 22.46
C GLU A 256 11.47 16.80 23.30
N TYR A 257 10.49 16.16 23.95
CA TYR A 257 9.55 16.83 24.85
C TYR A 257 10.07 16.95 26.29
N GLY A 258 11.22 16.36 26.62
CA GLY A 258 11.81 16.32 27.96
C GLY A 258 11.33 15.16 28.83
N SER A 259 10.10 14.69 28.65
CA SER A 259 9.60 13.40 29.15
C SER A 259 8.54 12.82 28.23
N TRP A 260 8.34 11.51 28.27
CA TRP A 260 7.34 10.84 27.44
C TRP A 260 5.91 11.15 27.89
N GLU A 261 5.70 11.42 29.17
CA GLU A 261 4.42 11.90 29.72
C GLU A 261 4.07 13.27 29.15
N LYS A 262 5.03 14.21 29.12
CA LYS A 262 4.83 15.52 28.51
C LYS A 262 4.58 15.42 27.01
N ALA A 263 5.24 14.47 26.33
CA ALA A 263 4.94 14.18 24.92
C ALA A 263 3.45 13.81 24.74
N LEU A 264 2.89 12.96 25.62
CA LEU A 264 1.46 12.59 25.61
C LEU A 264 0.53 13.75 26.03
N GLU A 265 0.98 14.67 26.89
CA GLU A 265 0.20 15.87 27.26
C GLU A 265 0.04 16.82 26.07
N GLU A 266 1.09 16.94 25.24
CA GLU A 266 1.10 17.85 24.08
C GLU A 266 0.56 17.19 22.80
N ASN A 267 0.53 15.85 22.72
CA ASN A 267 0.24 15.13 21.48
C ASN A 267 -0.70 13.93 21.63
N VAL A 268 -1.33 13.57 20.51
CA VAL A 268 -1.89 12.25 20.26
C VAL A 268 -0.94 11.51 19.33
N PHE A 269 -0.52 10.30 19.71
CA PHE A 269 0.31 9.44 18.88
C PHE A 269 -0.53 8.29 18.31
N ILE A 270 -0.36 8.02 17.02
CA ILE A 270 -0.92 6.85 16.34
C ILE A 270 0.25 6.06 15.78
N VAL A 271 0.34 4.77 16.11
CA VAL A 271 1.32 3.85 15.52
C VAL A 271 0.58 2.78 14.75
N THR A 272 0.92 2.57 13.48
CA THR A 272 0.30 1.56 12.63
C THR A 272 1.28 1.05 11.58
N GLY A 273 0.93 -0.04 10.90
CA GLY A 273 1.56 -0.45 9.64
C GLY A 273 0.64 -0.20 8.46
N ASP A 274 1.20 -0.28 7.26
CA ASP A 274 0.48 -0.27 6.00
C ASP A 274 -0.04 -1.67 5.65
N HIS A 275 0.78 -2.71 5.82
CA HIS A 275 0.41 -4.11 5.70
C HIS A 275 1.33 -5.01 6.55
N ALA A 276 1.19 -6.32 6.42
CA ALA A 276 2.07 -7.32 6.99
C ALA A 276 2.37 -8.39 5.93
N GLN A 277 3.45 -9.14 6.14
CA GLN A 277 3.90 -10.16 5.20
C GLN A 277 3.55 -11.58 5.70
N SER A 278 3.40 -12.50 4.75
CA SER A 278 3.16 -13.93 5.03
C SER A 278 4.33 -14.78 4.54
N THR A 279 4.56 -15.92 5.17
CA THR A 279 5.57 -16.88 4.69
C THR A 279 5.11 -17.52 3.38
N VAL A 280 6.03 -17.56 2.40
CA VAL A 280 5.89 -18.27 1.12
C VAL A 280 6.96 -19.36 1.05
N GLY A 281 6.66 -20.48 0.39
CA GLY A 281 7.64 -21.54 0.21
C GLY A 281 8.77 -21.14 -0.76
N LEU A 282 9.95 -21.77 -0.61
CA LEU A 282 11.17 -21.35 -1.32
C LEU A 282 11.35 -21.97 -2.72
N GLY A 283 10.47 -22.90 -3.10
CA GLY A 283 10.55 -23.66 -4.36
C GLY A 283 9.62 -23.14 -5.46
N ASN A 284 9.91 -23.51 -6.71
CA ASN A 284 9.10 -23.11 -7.88
C ASN A 284 7.66 -23.66 -7.84
N GLU A 285 7.40 -24.70 -7.05
CA GLU A 285 6.06 -25.25 -6.81
C GLU A 285 5.15 -24.28 -6.02
N TYR A 286 5.74 -23.36 -5.26
CA TYR A 286 5.03 -22.32 -4.53
C TYR A 286 4.74 -21.07 -5.39
N LEU A 287 5.40 -20.95 -6.54
CA LEU A 287 5.21 -19.87 -7.50
C LEU A 287 4.10 -20.20 -8.51
N ILE A 288 3.11 -19.32 -8.60
CA ILE A 288 2.07 -19.34 -9.63
C ILE A 288 2.54 -18.47 -10.80
N ASN A 289 3.22 -19.11 -11.76
CA ASN A 289 3.71 -18.41 -12.94
C ASN A 289 2.57 -18.10 -13.92
N LEU A 290 1.95 -16.92 -13.76
CA LEU A 290 0.82 -16.47 -14.58
C LEU A 290 1.17 -16.34 -16.07
N ASP A 291 2.41 -16.02 -16.40
CA ASP A 291 2.88 -16.01 -17.80
C ASP A 291 2.80 -17.38 -18.46
N ARG A 292 3.11 -18.44 -17.69
CA ARG A 292 2.99 -19.82 -18.15
C ARG A 292 1.54 -20.28 -18.17
N VAL A 293 0.77 -19.93 -17.13
CA VAL A 293 -0.64 -20.34 -16.97
C VAL A 293 -1.49 -19.73 -18.09
N LEU A 294 -1.30 -18.45 -18.40
CA LEU A 294 -2.08 -17.70 -19.39
C LEU A 294 -1.36 -17.58 -20.75
N LYS A 295 -0.44 -18.51 -21.07
CA LYS A 295 0.37 -18.47 -22.29
C LYS A 295 -0.43 -18.53 -23.61
N SER A 296 -1.69 -18.98 -23.54
CA SER A 296 -2.59 -19.07 -24.72
C SER A 296 -3.12 -17.70 -25.15
N PHE A 297 -3.01 -16.68 -24.30
CA PHE A 297 -3.48 -15.34 -24.57
C PHE A 297 -2.34 -14.43 -25.01
N LYS A 298 -2.63 -13.50 -25.93
CA LYS A 298 -1.66 -12.48 -26.35
C LYS A 298 -1.53 -11.41 -25.28
N ARG A 299 -0.41 -11.45 -24.55
CA ARG A 299 -0.13 -10.52 -23.44
C ARG A 299 0.45 -9.20 -23.93
N LEU A 300 -0.01 -8.10 -23.32
CA LEU A 300 0.68 -6.80 -23.32
C LEU A 300 1.93 -6.83 -22.43
N LYS A 301 3.10 -6.56 -23.01
CA LYS A 301 4.35 -6.46 -22.25
C LYS A 301 4.45 -5.13 -21.52
N ALA A 302 5.24 -5.10 -20.44
CA ALA A 302 5.44 -3.90 -19.61
C ALA A 302 6.02 -2.68 -20.36
N THR A 303 6.66 -2.88 -21.51
CA THR A 303 7.23 -1.81 -22.34
C THR A 303 6.35 -1.43 -23.52
N GLU A 304 5.21 -2.09 -23.69
CA GLU A 304 4.29 -1.89 -24.80
C GLU A 304 3.11 -1.03 -24.36
N GLU A 305 2.52 -0.36 -25.34
CA GLU A 305 1.26 0.38 -25.22
C GLU A 305 0.19 -0.39 -26.01
N ALA A 306 -0.96 -0.65 -25.41
CA ALA A 306 -2.11 -1.23 -26.06
C ALA A 306 -2.83 -0.16 -26.90
N SER A 307 -3.34 -0.56 -28.06
CA SER A 307 -4.16 0.28 -28.94
C SER A 307 -5.20 -0.58 -29.65
N GLU A 308 -6.24 0.03 -30.23
CA GLU A 308 -7.31 -0.70 -30.93
C GLU A 308 -6.79 -1.53 -32.12
N ASP A 309 -5.75 -1.04 -32.81
CA ASP A 309 -5.12 -1.74 -33.94
C ASP A 309 -4.23 -2.92 -33.55
N LYS A 310 -3.95 -3.10 -32.26
CA LYS A 310 -3.10 -4.18 -31.76
C LYS A 310 -3.94 -5.36 -31.30
N ASP A 311 -3.35 -6.55 -31.30
CA ASP A 311 -4.04 -7.80 -31.01
C ASP A 311 -3.77 -8.33 -29.58
N GLN A 312 -3.37 -7.45 -28.64
CA GLN A 312 -3.20 -7.85 -27.24
C GLN A 312 -4.56 -8.10 -26.59
N GLU A 313 -4.69 -9.25 -25.94
CA GLU A 313 -5.92 -9.73 -25.32
C GLU A 313 -5.93 -9.44 -23.81
N ILE A 314 -4.78 -9.56 -23.14
CA ILE A 314 -4.68 -9.40 -21.69
C ILE A 314 -3.47 -8.57 -21.26
N ALA A 315 -3.57 -7.91 -20.11
CA ALA A 315 -2.43 -7.38 -19.36
C ALA A 315 -2.36 -8.02 -17.98
N ILE A 316 -1.21 -8.62 -17.65
CA ILE A 316 -0.95 -9.27 -16.36
C ILE A 316 -0.14 -8.30 -15.48
N CYS A 317 -0.74 -7.92 -14.36
CA CYS A 317 -0.19 -6.96 -13.40
C CYS A 317 -0.07 -7.60 -12.00
N PRO A 318 1.06 -8.26 -11.70
CA PRO A 318 1.29 -8.91 -10.41
C PRO A 318 1.58 -7.89 -9.30
N ASN A 319 1.07 -8.17 -8.10
CA ASN A 319 1.20 -7.39 -6.87
C ASN A 319 1.46 -8.38 -5.72
N GLU A 320 2.60 -9.09 -5.82
CA GLU A 320 2.98 -10.22 -4.96
C GLU A 320 1.91 -11.34 -5.02
N ARG A 321 1.34 -11.73 -3.89
CA ARG A 321 0.34 -12.83 -3.76
C ARG A 321 -1.03 -12.52 -4.37
N MET A 322 -1.15 -11.46 -5.16
CA MET A 322 -2.35 -11.09 -5.89
C MET A 322 -1.96 -10.52 -7.26
N ALA A 323 -2.78 -10.74 -8.29
CA ALA A 323 -2.60 -10.10 -9.59
C ALA A 323 -3.92 -9.58 -10.16
N PHE A 324 -3.82 -8.50 -10.92
CA PHE A 324 -4.87 -8.09 -11.85
C PHE A 324 -4.59 -8.68 -13.24
N ILE A 325 -5.59 -9.32 -13.82
CA ILE A 325 -5.59 -9.73 -15.22
C ILE A 325 -6.61 -8.85 -15.95
N TYR A 326 -6.13 -7.79 -16.60
CA TYR A 326 -6.99 -6.89 -17.37
C TYR A 326 -7.34 -7.53 -18.71
N ILE A 327 -8.60 -7.46 -19.08
CA ILE A 327 -9.12 -7.97 -20.36
C ILE A 327 -9.22 -6.80 -21.33
N LEU A 328 -8.35 -6.78 -22.34
CA LEU A 328 -8.15 -5.64 -23.24
C LEU A 328 -9.11 -5.68 -24.43
N GLN A 329 -9.44 -6.87 -24.92
CA GLN A 329 -10.30 -7.08 -26.09
C GLN A 329 -11.23 -8.28 -25.89
N ARG A 330 -12.27 -8.37 -26.73
CA ARG A 330 -13.23 -9.50 -26.78
C ARG A 330 -13.71 -9.90 -25.39
N THR A 331 -14.07 -8.88 -24.59
CA THR A 331 -14.17 -8.98 -23.13
C THR A 331 -14.98 -10.16 -22.63
N LYS A 332 -16.15 -10.44 -23.24
CA LYS A 332 -17.02 -11.55 -22.80
C LYS A 332 -16.35 -12.91 -23.00
N GLU A 333 -15.75 -13.13 -24.16
CA GLU A 333 -15.12 -14.41 -24.54
C GLU A 333 -13.85 -14.65 -23.72
N ILE A 334 -12.96 -13.65 -23.67
CA ILE A 334 -11.66 -13.78 -23.01
C ILE A 334 -11.79 -13.86 -21.49
N LEU A 335 -12.78 -13.19 -20.89
CA LEU A 335 -12.99 -13.26 -19.44
C LEU A 335 -13.32 -14.69 -19.00
N ASP A 336 -14.27 -15.34 -19.67
CA ASP A 336 -14.69 -16.70 -19.33
C ASP A 336 -13.54 -17.70 -19.54
N ASP A 337 -12.77 -17.55 -20.62
CA ASP A 337 -11.60 -18.38 -20.89
C ASP A 337 -10.49 -18.18 -19.84
N VAL A 338 -10.20 -16.94 -19.45
CA VAL A 338 -9.21 -16.61 -18.41
C VAL A 338 -9.62 -17.22 -17.07
N VAL A 339 -10.88 -17.02 -16.66
CA VAL A 339 -11.41 -17.59 -15.40
C VAL A 339 -11.35 -19.13 -15.45
N GLY A 340 -11.74 -19.73 -16.58
CA GLY A 340 -11.70 -21.19 -16.79
C GLY A 340 -10.29 -21.79 -16.79
N VAL A 341 -9.25 -21.01 -17.13
CA VAL A 341 -7.86 -21.43 -17.00
C VAL A 341 -7.38 -21.30 -15.55
N LEU A 342 -7.65 -20.16 -14.90
CA LEU A 342 -7.21 -19.90 -13.52
C LEU A 342 -7.86 -20.85 -12.52
N CYS A 343 -9.14 -21.20 -12.71
CA CYS A 343 -9.89 -22.04 -11.77
C CYS A 343 -9.37 -23.47 -11.67
N LYS A 344 -8.52 -23.93 -12.59
CA LYS A 344 -7.95 -25.29 -12.57
C LYS A 344 -6.82 -25.47 -11.56
N ASP A 345 -6.20 -24.37 -11.12
CA ASP A 345 -5.07 -24.40 -10.21
C ASP A 345 -5.54 -24.22 -8.76
N THR A 346 -5.32 -25.25 -7.93
CA THR A 346 -5.70 -25.28 -6.50
C THR A 346 -4.94 -24.26 -5.65
N ARG A 347 -3.88 -23.67 -6.19
CA ARG A 347 -3.07 -22.67 -5.50
C ARG A 347 -3.69 -21.28 -5.54
N HIS A 348 -4.74 -21.04 -6.32
CA HIS A 348 -5.51 -19.79 -6.24
C HIS A 348 -6.52 -19.85 -5.10
N ALA A 349 -6.42 -18.92 -4.15
CA ALA A 349 -7.40 -18.78 -3.07
C ALA A 349 -8.72 -18.21 -3.58
N GLN A 350 -8.66 -17.10 -4.31
CA GLN A 350 -9.84 -16.38 -4.79
C GLN A 350 -9.58 -15.90 -6.21
N ILE A 351 -10.55 -16.14 -7.10
CA ILE A 351 -10.59 -15.61 -8.47
C ILE A 351 -11.89 -14.83 -8.58
N ALA A 352 -11.81 -13.51 -8.65
CA ALA A 352 -12.97 -12.62 -8.57
C ALA A 352 -13.07 -11.70 -9.80
N TRP A 353 -14.30 -11.43 -10.23
CA TRP A 353 -14.58 -10.48 -11.32
C TRP A 353 -15.95 -9.84 -11.16
N LYS A 354 -16.17 -8.75 -11.89
CA LYS A 354 -17.46 -8.06 -11.97
C LYS A 354 -18.30 -8.70 -13.08
N VAL A 355 -19.48 -9.20 -12.73
CA VAL A 355 -20.43 -9.85 -13.66
C VAL A 355 -21.26 -8.79 -14.39
N SER A 356 -21.78 -7.83 -13.63
CA SER A 356 -22.55 -6.69 -14.14
C SER A 356 -22.49 -5.53 -13.14
N GLU A 357 -23.25 -4.46 -13.37
CA GLU A 357 -23.35 -3.36 -12.41
C GLU A 357 -23.81 -3.86 -11.03
N ASN A 358 -23.01 -3.59 -10.00
CA ASN A 358 -23.23 -4.02 -8.62
C ASN A 358 -23.29 -5.55 -8.39
N LEU A 359 -22.94 -6.40 -9.36
CA LEU A 359 -22.91 -7.86 -9.18
C LEU A 359 -21.50 -8.42 -9.44
N TYR A 360 -21.00 -9.20 -8.49
CA TYR A 360 -19.65 -9.76 -8.49
C TYR A 360 -19.70 -11.26 -8.28
N CYS A 361 -18.72 -11.96 -8.81
CA CYS A 361 -18.51 -13.38 -8.58
C CYS A 361 -17.10 -13.62 -8.04
N VAL A 362 -16.96 -14.57 -7.12
CA VAL A 362 -15.68 -15.10 -6.66
C VAL A 362 -15.71 -16.62 -6.64
N LEU A 363 -14.63 -17.23 -7.14
CA LEU A 363 -14.40 -18.67 -7.20
C LEU A 363 -13.20 -19.07 -6.35
N GLN A 364 -13.23 -20.29 -5.82
CA GLN A 364 -12.07 -20.93 -5.22
C GLN A 364 -11.37 -21.85 -6.24
N GLY A 365 -10.06 -21.64 -6.44
CA GLY A 365 -9.25 -22.42 -7.36
C GLY A 365 -9.26 -23.91 -7.04
N GLY A 366 -9.33 -24.75 -8.09
CA GLY A 366 -9.36 -26.21 -8.01
C GLY A 366 -10.69 -26.78 -7.50
N THR A 367 -11.75 -25.98 -7.40
CA THR A 367 -13.07 -26.40 -6.92
C THR A 367 -14.19 -25.85 -7.81
N GLU A 368 -15.41 -26.34 -7.62
CA GLU A 368 -16.64 -25.79 -8.23
C GLU A 368 -17.31 -24.74 -7.33
N LYS A 369 -16.69 -24.39 -6.20
CA LYS A 369 -17.29 -23.47 -5.23
C LYS A 369 -17.22 -22.04 -5.74
N GLN A 370 -18.37 -21.38 -5.73
CA GLN A 370 -18.53 -20.00 -6.16
C GLN A 370 -19.49 -19.23 -5.27
N LEU A 371 -19.30 -17.92 -5.22
CA LEU A 371 -20.17 -16.98 -4.53
C LEU A 371 -20.48 -15.80 -5.45
N LEU A 372 -21.75 -15.58 -5.72
CA LEU A 372 -22.27 -14.33 -6.28
C LEU A 372 -22.65 -13.40 -5.14
N PHE A 373 -22.28 -12.12 -5.25
CA PHE A 373 -22.61 -11.13 -4.24
C PHE A 373 -22.79 -9.73 -4.82
N SER A 374 -23.59 -8.92 -4.14
CA SER A 374 -23.87 -7.52 -4.48
C SER A 374 -23.96 -6.66 -3.23
N ARG A 375 -23.67 -5.36 -3.36
CA ARG A 375 -23.98 -4.41 -2.28
C ARG A 375 -25.50 -4.33 -2.12
N VAL A 376 -25.94 -4.10 -0.87
CA VAL A 376 -27.34 -3.99 -0.46
C VAL A 376 -28.09 -5.31 -0.57
N GLY A 377 -28.55 -5.81 0.58
CA GLY A 377 -29.31 -7.05 0.66
C GLY A 377 -29.68 -7.42 2.10
N PRO A 378 -30.22 -8.62 2.32
CA PRO A 378 -30.76 -9.02 3.62
C PRO A 378 -29.67 -9.31 4.66
N TYR A 379 -28.43 -9.56 4.25
CA TYR A 379 -27.33 -9.87 5.16
C TYR A 379 -26.58 -8.60 5.56
N GLN A 380 -26.02 -8.61 6.78
CA GLN A 380 -25.15 -7.55 7.27
C GLN A 380 -23.84 -8.17 7.79
N ASP A 381 -22.69 -7.63 7.45
CA ASP A 381 -21.43 -8.12 8.01
C ASP A 381 -21.08 -7.48 9.36
N VAL A 382 -20.02 -8.00 10.01
CA VAL A 382 -19.49 -7.49 11.29
C VAL A 382 -19.02 -6.03 11.26
N TYR A 383 -18.89 -5.42 10.08
CA TYR A 383 -18.54 -3.99 9.91
C TYR A 383 -19.76 -3.13 9.61
N GLY A 384 -20.95 -3.72 9.60
CA GLY A 384 -22.22 -3.04 9.39
C GLY A 384 -22.62 -2.86 7.93
N GLN A 385 -21.90 -3.47 6.98
CA GLN A 385 -22.17 -3.35 5.54
C GLN A 385 -23.22 -4.37 5.11
N SER A 386 -24.05 -4.00 4.13
CA SER A 386 -25.19 -4.82 3.69
C SER A 386 -24.92 -5.54 2.37
N TRP A 387 -25.33 -6.81 2.30
CA TRP A 387 -24.98 -7.74 1.22
C TRP A 387 -26.16 -8.60 0.79
N SER A 388 -26.24 -8.86 -0.52
CA SER A 388 -26.93 -10.03 -1.07
C SER A 388 -25.87 -11.05 -1.45
N CYS A 389 -26.08 -12.33 -1.10
CA CYS A 389 -25.14 -13.42 -1.34
C CYS A 389 -25.89 -14.66 -1.82
N GLU A 390 -25.39 -15.28 -2.88
CA GLU A 390 -25.89 -16.53 -3.44
C GLU A 390 -24.71 -17.46 -3.75
N GLY A 391 -24.71 -18.68 -3.21
CA GLY A 391 -23.63 -19.65 -3.37
C GLY A 391 -22.89 -19.96 -2.07
N ASP A 392 -21.63 -20.38 -2.18
CA ASP A 392 -20.81 -20.90 -1.08
C ASP A 392 -19.92 -19.81 -0.46
N LEU A 393 -20.32 -19.31 0.72
CA LEU A 393 -19.56 -18.32 1.48
C LEU A 393 -18.15 -18.80 1.93
N SER A 394 -17.90 -20.11 1.95
CA SER A 394 -16.58 -20.64 2.32
C SER A 394 -15.48 -20.26 1.32
N VAL A 395 -15.82 -19.83 0.10
CA VAL A 395 -14.86 -19.29 -0.88
C VAL A 395 -14.15 -18.04 -0.35
N VAL A 396 -14.82 -17.26 0.49
CA VAL A 396 -14.26 -16.09 1.18
C VAL A 396 -14.05 -16.35 2.68
N ASP A 397 -13.97 -17.63 3.07
CA ASP A 397 -13.84 -18.10 4.45
C ASP A 397 -14.84 -17.39 5.39
N ALA A 398 -16.08 -17.24 4.93
CA ALA A 398 -17.15 -16.60 5.68
C ALA A 398 -18.26 -17.58 6.02
N GLN A 399 -19.02 -17.24 7.05
CA GLN A 399 -20.20 -17.98 7.48
C GLN A 399 -21.30 -17.01 7.92
N ILE A 400 -22.55 -17.48 7.86
CA ILE A 400 -23.67 -16.75 8.46
C ILE A 400 -23.80 -17.19 9.91
N THR A 401 -23.79 -16.23 10.82
CA THR A 401 -24.10 -16.43 12.24
C THR A 401 -25.39 -15.70 12.62
N GLY A 402 -26.12 -16.26 13.59
CA GLY A 402 -27.48 -15.79 13.91
C GLY A 402 -28.43 -15.95 12.71
N GLU A 403 -29.31 -14.98 12.50
CA GLU A 403 -30.24 -15.03 11.36
C GLU A 403 -29.69 -14.41 10.08
N LYS A 404 -28.86 -13.35 10.17
CA LYS A 404 -28.49 -12.50 9.01
C LYS A 404 -27.09 -11.88 9.09
N THR A 405 -26.22 -12.30 10.01
CA THR A 405 -24.90 -11.69 10.18
C THR A 405 -23.83 -12.48 9.45
N ILE A 406 -22.99 -11.82 8.63
CA ILE A 406 -21.84 -12.43 7.97
C ILE A 406 -20.60 -12.21 8.83
N GLU A 407 -19.96 -13.31 9.23
CA GLU A 407 -18.67 -13.31 9.90
C GLU A 407 -17.57 -13.79 8.94
N PHE A 408 -16.44 -13.08 8.93
CA PHE A 408 -15.28 -13.41 8.11
C PHE A 408 -14.19 -14.09 8.95
N GLY A 409 -13.55 -15.13 8.38
CA GLY A 409 -12.38 -15.79 8.93
C GLY A 409 -11.07 -15.23 8.40
N LYS A 410 -10.32 -16.04 7.65
CA LYS A 410 -8.99 -15.75 7.08
C LYS A 410 -8.97 -14.54 6.15
N PHE A 411 -10.09 -14.24 5.50
CA PHE A 411 -10.23 -13.11 4.58
C PHE A 411 -11.11 -12.02 5.22
N PRO A 412 -10.55 -11.16 6.09
CA PRO A 412 -11.34 -10.14 6.76
C PRO A 412 -11.85 -9.12 5.73
N ASP A 413 -13.11 -8.72 5.89
CA ASP A 413 -13.80 -7.74 5.03
C ASP A 413 -13.73 -8.10 3.53
N ALA A 414 -13.83 -9.41 3.23
CA ALA A 414 -13.51 -9.94 1.90
C ALA A 414 -14.34 -9.30 0.79
N LEU A 415 -15.65 -9.11 1.00
CA LEU A 415 -16.55 -8.62 -0.04
C LEU A 415 -16.21 -7.18 -0.45
N THR A 416 -16.02 -6.28 0.52
CA THR A 416 -15.60 -4.90 0.26
C THR A 416 -14.23 -4.85 -0.37
N ARG A 417 -13.26 -5.59 0.18
CA ARG A 417 -11.88 -5.61 -0.34
C ARG A 417 -11.79 -6.11 -1.77
N LEU A 418 -12.55 -7.15 -2.14
CA LEU A 418 -12.63 -7.64 -3.52
C LEU A 418 -13.26 -6.60 -4.46
N ILE A 419 -14.38 -6.00 -4.05
CA ILE A 419 -15.04 -4.96 -4.85
C ILE A 419 -14.12 -3.75 -5.03
N SER A 420 -13.47 -3.29 -3.98
CA SER A 420 -12.55 -2.15 -4.03
C SER A 420 -11.42 -2.40 -5.04
N ALA A 421 -10.82 -3.59 -5.06
CA ALA A 421 -9.81 -3.95 -6.06
C ALA A 421 -10.38 -3.98 -7.50
N LEU A 422 -11.57 -4.56 -7.68
CA LEU A 422 -12.23 -4.67 -8.98
C LEU A 422 -12.65 -3.31 -9.55
N GLU A 423 -13.07 -2.38 -8.69
CA GLU A 423 -13.59 -1.06 -9.06
C GLU A 423 -12.55 0.07 -8.95
N ALA A 424 -11.30 -0.23 -8.56
CA ALA A 424 -10.24 0.77 -8.40
C ALA A 424 -9.89 1.59 -9.66
N ARG A 425 -10.23 1.08 -10.84
CA ARG A 425 -9.99 1.72 -12.15
C ARG A 425 -11.06 1.30 -13.13
N ASP A 426 -11.09 1.93 -14.29
CA ASP A 426 -11.91 1.46 -15.42
C ASP A 426 -11.30 0.25 -16.12
N GLY A 427 -12.16 -0.53 -16.79
CA GLY A 427 -11.77 -1.69 -17.59
C GLY A 427 -12.06 -3.02 -16.91
N SER A 428 -12.45 -4.01 -17.72
CA SER A 428 -12.75 -5.36 -17.25
C SER A 428 -11.49 -6.06 -16.78
N ARG A 429 -11.57 -6.74 -15.65
CA ARG A 429 -10.45 -7.48 -15.07
C ARG A 429 -10.92 -8.66 -14.23
N VAL A 430 -9.99 -9.59 -14.04
CA VAL A 430 -10.04 -10.61 -13.01
C VAL A 430 -9.03 -10.24 -11.94
N VAL A 431 -9.43 -10.32 -10.68
CA VAL A 431 -8.54 -10.26 -9.51
C VAL A 431 -8.29 -11.68 -9.05
N VAL A 432 -7.03 -12.10 -8.98
CA VAL A 432 -6.66 -13.44 -8.53
C VAL A 432 -5.69 -13.36 -7.36
N SER A 433 -5.93 -14.12 -6.29
CA SER A 433 -5.05 -14.20 -5.13
C SER A 433 -4.52 -15.62 -4.91
N ALA A 434 -3.29 -15.72 -4.41
CA ALA A 434 -2.64 -16.98 -4.10
C ALA A 434 -3.06 -17.49 -2.71
N ALA A 435 -3.25 -18.80 -2.58
CA ALA A 435 -3.44 -19.48 -1.31
C ALA A 435 -2.25 -19.27 -0.37
N SER A 436 -2.47 -19.47 0.93
CA SER A 436 -1.41 -19.30 1.94
C SER A 436 -0.21 -20.19 1.61
N GLY A 437 0.99 -19.61 1.65
CA GLY A 437 2.23 -20.31 1.29
C GLY A 437 2.63 -20.22 -0.19
N TYR A 438 1.76 -19.68 -1.04
CA TYR A 438 1.98 -19.48 -2.48
C TYR A 438 2.04 -17.99 -2.83
N GLU A 439 2.69 -17.68 -3.95
CA GLU A 439 2.74 -16.34 -4.55
C GLU A 439 2.60 -16.36 -6.07
#